data_AF-F2U854-F1
#
_entry.id   AF-F2U854-F1
#
_cell.length_a   1.000
_cell.length_b   1.000
_cell.length_c   1.000
_cell.angle_alpha   90.00
_cell.angle_beta   90.00
_cell.angle_gamma   90.00
#
_symmetry.space_group_name_H-M   'P 1'
#
loop_
_entity.id
_entity.type
_entity.pdbx_description
1 polymer ?
#
loop_
_entity_poly.entity_id
_entity_poly.type
_entity_poly.pdbx_seq_one_letter_code
_entity_poly.pdbx_strand_id
1 'polypeptide(L)'
;MRNSAGLPQYTYDLHGLCVTAAVREVRVLIAEANARRRTGVKAPCSYCFVTGSGQYGNDSRIKAVLKNYCTGSGLRYEDVDGATIKIIARPYR
;
A
#
# COMPACT_ATOMS: atom_id res chain seq x y z
N MET A 1 -13.43 -9.47 3.48
CA MET A 1 -14.33 -8.28 3.49
C MET A 1 -13.92 -7.36 2.36
N ARG A 2 -14.84 -7.04 1.45
CA ARG A 2 -14.65 -6.10 0.32
C ARG A 2 -15.42 -4.80 0.63
N ASN A 3 -14.96 -3.65 0.15
CA ASN A 3 -15.67 -2.39 0.26
C ASN A 3 -16.89 -2.36 -0.70
N SER A 4 -17.70 -1.31 -0.64
CA SER A 4 -18.90 -1.12 -1.45
C SER A 4 -18.65 -1.15 -2.97
N ALA A 5 -17.39 -0.98 -3.39
CA ALA A 5 -16.95 -1.03 -4.78
C ALA A 5 -16.39 -2.42 -5.18
N GLY A 6 -16.49 -3.44 -4.32
CA GLY A 6 -15.99 -4.79 -4.59
C GLY A 6 -14.47 -4.96 -4.47
N LEU A 7 -13.75 -3.92 -4.05
CA LEU A 7 -12.30 -3.97 -3.79
C LEU A 7 -12.03 -4.49 -2.38
N PRO A 8 -10.84 -5.06 -2.09
CA PRO A 8 -10.44 -5.35 -0.71
C PRO A 8 -10.63 -4.13 0.20
N GLN A 9 -11.07 -4.34 1.45
CA GLN A 9 -11.13 -3.25 2.43
C GLN A 9 -9.74 -2.62 2.58
N TYR A 10 -9.66 -1.28 2.68
CA TYR A 10 -8.40 -0.51 2.70
C TYR A 10 -7.62 -0.52 1.37
N THR A 11 -8.35 -0.47 0.25
CA THR A 11 -7.76 -0.19 -1.07
C THR A 11 -7.71 1.30 -1.34
N TYR A 12 -6.56 1.78 -1.79
CA TYR A 12 -6.30 3.18 -2.13
C TYR A 12 -5.81 3.26 -3.58
N ASP A 13 -6.32 4.26 -4.31
CA ASP A 13 -5.88 4.52 -5.66
C ASP A 13 -4.72 5.53 -5.66
N LEU A 14 -3.58 5.11 -6.18
CA LEU A 14 -2.38 5.93 -6.38
C LEU A 14 -2.13 6.21 -7.86
N HIS A 15 -3.00 5.73 -8.76
CA HIS A 15 -2.87 5.96 -10.18
C HIS A 15 -2.94 7.47 -10.50
N GLY A 16 -2.10 7.92 -11.43
CA GLY A 16 -1.99 9.33 -11.79
C GLY A 16 -1.23 10.20 -10.78
N LEU A 17 -0.86 9.68 -9.61
CA LEU A 17 0.01 10.40 -8.68
C LEU A 17 1.46 10.39 -9.17
N CYS A 18 2.22 11.43 -8.82
CA CYS A 18 3.66 11.35 -8.93
C CYS A 18 4.22 10.35 -7.90
N VAL A 19 5.34 9.71 -8.23
CA VAL A 19 5.98 8.68 -7.38
C VAL A 19 6.19 9.15 -5.94
N THR A 20 6.66 10.39 -5.75
CA THR A 20 6.92 10.96 -4.42
C THR A 20 5.65 11.09 -3.59
N ALA A 21 4.54 11.53 -4.21
CA ALA A 21 3.26 11.64 -3.55
C ALA A 21 2.73 10.25 -3.16
N ALA A 22 2.78 9.28 -4.08
CA ALA A 22 2.36 7.90 -3.82
C ALA A 22 3.12 7.26 -2.64
N VAL A 23 4.45 7.43 -2.58
CA VAL A 23 5.26 6.94 -1.45
C VAL A 23 4.89 7.65 -0.15
N ARG A 24 4.64 8.96 -0.20
CA ARG A 24 4.24 9.74 0.99
C ARG A 24 2.90 9.26 1.55
N GLU A 25 1.90 9.06 0.71
CA GLU A 25 0.59 8.52 1.10
C GLU A 25 0.74 7.16 1.80
N VAL A 26 1.47 6.24 1.17
CA VAL A 26 1.73 4.91 1.75
C VAL A 26 2.43 5.01 3.10
N ARG A 27 3.46 5.86 3.21
CA ARG A 27 4.20 6.07 4.48
C ARG A 27 3.30 6.56 5.60
N VAL A 28 2.43 7.53 5.31
CA VAL A 28 1.51 8.09 6.31
C VAL A 28 0.51 7.03 6.76
N LEU A 29 -0.13 6.33 5.83
CA LEU A 29 -1.12 5.29 6.16
C LEU A 29 -0.51 4.16 7.01
N ILE A 30 0.67 3.69 6.66
CA ILE A 30 1.36 2.64 7.42
C ILE A 30 1.81 3.15 8.80
N ALA A 31 2.33 4.38 8.87
CA ALA A 31 2.74 4.98 10.14
C ALA A 31 1.55 5.16 11.09
N GLU A 32 0.43 5.65 10.58
CA GLU A 32 -0.80 5.82 11.34
C GLU A 32 -1.36 4.48 11.81
N ALA A 33 -1.39 3.48 10.94
CA ALA A 33 -1.79 2.11 11.31
C ALA A 33 -0.95 1.57 12.46
N ASN A 34 0.36 1.80 12.41
CA ASN A 34 1.28 1.33 13.44
C ASN A 34 1.11 2.12 14.75
N ALA A 35 0.90 3.44 14.66
CA ALA A 35 0.65 4.29 15.83
C ALA A 35 -0.64 3.87 16.55
N ARG A 36 -1.75 3.71 15.81
CA ARG A 36 -3.03 3.24 16.35
C ARG A 36 -2.88 1.90 17.07
N ARG A 37 -2.18 0.93 16.47
CA ARG A 37 -1.94 -0.37 17.10
C ARG A 37 -1.06 -0.28 18.35
N ARG A 38 -0.04 0.58 18.36
CA ARG A 38 0.77 0.84 19.58
C ARG A 38 -0.07 1.37 20.73
N THR A 39 -1.12 2.14 20.43
CA THR A 39 -2.05 2.66 21.43
C THR A 39 -3.21 1.71 21.76
N GLY A 40 -3.18 0.45 21.30
CA GLY A 40 -4.25 -0.52 21.53
C GLY A 40 -5.52 -0.30 20.69
N VAL A 41 -5.49 0.64 19.75
CA VAL A 41 -6.61 0.94 18.85
C VAL A 41 -6.58 -0.02 17.66
N LYS A 42 -7.73 -0.62 17.34
CA LYS A 42 -7.87 -1.48 16.16
C LYS A 42 -7.51 -0.72 14.89
N ALA A 43 -6.54 -1.24 14.13
CA ALA A 43 -6.13 -0.68 12.84
C ALA A 43 -5.89 -1.78 11.81
N PRO A 44 -5.95 -1.45 10.50
CA PRO A 44 -5.78 -2.42 9.43
C PRO A 44 -4.41 -3.10 9.46
N CYS A 45 -4.39 -4.41 9.20
CA CYS A 45 -3.14 -5.18 9.11
C CYS A 45 -2.44 -5.09 7.76
N SER A 46 -3.19 -4.70 6.73
CA SER A 46 -2.68 -4.56 5.39
C SER A 46 -3.49 -3.54 4.61
N TYR A 47 -2.86 -2.96 3.61
CA TYR A 47 -3.41 -1.95 2.72
C TYR A 47 -3.18 -2.40 1.28
N CYS A 48 -4.17 -2.23 0.41
CA CYS A 48 -4.01 -2.45 -1.02
C CYS A 48 -3.83 -1.10 -1.71
N PHE A 49 -2.91 -1.03 -2.67
CA PHE A 49 -2.61 0.18 -3.42
C PHE A 49 -2.70 -0.13 -4.90
N VAL A 50 -3.63 0.51 -5.59
CA VAL A 50 -3.74 0.49 -7.05
C VAL A 50 -2.74 1.51 -7.59
N THR A 51 -1.84 1.07 -8.45
CA THR A 51 -0.68 1.85 -8.91
C THR A 51 -0.74 2.21 -10.40
N GLY A 52 -1.77 1.74 -11.11
CA GLY A 52 -1.95 1.95 -12.54
C GLY A 52 -1.91 0.66 -13.35
N SER A 53 -2.71 0.60 -14.43
CA SER A 53 -2.86 -0.56 -15.32
C SER A 53 -1.89 -0.48 -16.51
N GLY A 54 -0.59 -0.38 -16.25
CA GLY A 54 0.41 -0.40 -17.32
C GLY A 54 1.00 -1.76 -17.52
N GLN A 55 0.39 -2.56 -18.41
CA GLN A 55 1.02 -3.79 -18.89
C GLN A 55 2.17 -3.50 -19.88
N TYR A 56 2.35 -2.25 -20.32
CA TYR A 56 3.42 -1.83 -21.23
C TYR A 56 3.93 -0.42 -20.90
N GLY A 57 5.14 -0.34 -20.35
CA GLY A 57 5.96 0.88 -20.29
C GLY A 57 5.50 1.95 -19.28
N ASN A 58 6.38 2.32 -18.34
CA ASN A 58 6.28 3.46 -17.41
C ASN A 58 5.23 3.43 -16.27
N ASP A 59 4.09 2.76 -16.38
CA ASP A 59 3.06 2.68 -15.31
C ASP A 59 3.43 1.70 -14.16
N SER A 60 4.56 1.00 -14.27
CA SER A 60 5.12 0.15 -13.22
C SER A 60 5.99 0.90 -12.20
N ARG A 61 6.20 2.22 -12.38
CA ARG A 61 7.17 2.98 -11.57
C ARG A 61 6.74 3.13 -10.12
N ILE A 62 5.46 3.45 -9.86
CA ILE A 62 4.96 3.57 -8.48
C ILE A 62 5.06 2.21 -7.79
N LYS A 63 4.59 1.14 -8.43
CA LYS A 63 4.66 -0.21 -7.89
C LYS A 63 6.08 -0.63 -7.54
N ALA A 64 7.03 -0.44 -8.47
CA ALA A 64 8.44 -0.75 -8.25
C ALA A 64 9.04 0.04 -7.08
N VAL A 65 8.73 1.34 -6.99
CA VAL A 65 9.23 2.18 -5.89
C VAL A 65 8.60 1.78 -4.56
N LEU A 66 7.33 1.39 -4.53
CA LEU A 66 6.70 0.86 -3.32
C LEU A 66 7.33 -0.45 -2.86
N LYS A 67 7.69 -1.35 -3.78
CA LYS A 67 8.46 -2.57 -3.45
C LYS A 67 9.80 -2.23 -2.81
N ASN A 68 10.55 -1.28 -3.40
CA ASN A 68 11.82 -0.82 -2.85
C ASN A 68 11.65 -0.18 -1.46
N TYR A 69 10.62 0.65 -1.29
CA TYR A 69 10.26 1.24 0.00
C TYR A 69 9.96 0.16 1.05
N CYS A 70 9.19 -0.87 0.70
CA CYS A 70 8.86 -1.95 1.62
C CYS A 70 10.11 -2.75 2.01
N THR A 71 10.96 -3.13 1.05
CA THR A 71 12.22 -3.83 1.30
C THR A 71 13.12 -3.00 2.23
N GLY A 72 13.32 -1.71 1.94
CA GLY A 72 14.14 -0.82 2.77
C GLY A 72 13.55 -0.55 4.16
N SER A 73 12.23 -0.68 4.33
CA SER A 73 11.54 -0.45 5.61
C SER A 73 11.28 -1.74 6.40
N GLY A 74 11.68 -2.91 5.88
CA GLY A 74 11.36 -4.20 6.48
C GLY A 74 9.85 -4.49 6.58
N LEU A 75 9.07 -3.95 5.64
CA LEU A 75 7.64 -4.25 5.48
C LEU A 75 7.48 -5.44 4.53
N ARG A 76 6.48 -6.28 4.81
CA ARG A 76 6.09 -7.35 3.88
C ARG A 76 5.09 -6.80 2.86
N TYR A 77 5.17 -7.31 1.64
CA TYR A 77 4.22 -6.96 0.58
C TYR A 77 3.88 -8.19 -0.27
N GLU A 78 2.74 -8.13 -0.95
CA GLU A 78 2.22 -9.13 -1.88
C GLU A 78 1.81 -8.43 -3.18
N ASP A 79 2.21 -8.95 -4.34
CA ASP A 79 1.62 -8.54 -5.62
C ASP A 79 0.23 -9.18 -5.74
N VAL A 80 -0.81 -8.35 -5.86
CA VAL A 80 -2.20 -8.84 -5.97
C VAL A 80 -2.55 -9.12 -7.42
N ASP A 81 -2.21 -8.18 -8.31
CA ASP A 81 -2.37 -8.27 -9.76
C ASP A 81 -1.33 -7.35 -10.42
N GLY A 82 -1.40 -7.14 -11.75
CA GLY A 82 -0.47 -6.27 -12.47
C GLY A 82 -0.40 -4.84 -11.94
N ALA A 83 -1.54 -4.28 -11.52
CA ALA A 83 -1.72 -2.90 -11.10
C ALA A 83 -1.72 -2.70 -9.58
N THR A 84 -1.90 -3.76 -8.79
CA THR A 84 -2.17 -3.66 -7.36
C THR A 84 -1.07 -4.31 -6.53
N ILE A 85 -0.62 -3.61 -5.48
CA ILE A 85 0.28 -4.13 -4.45
C ILE A 85 -0.40 -4.05 -3.07
N LYS A 86 -0.30 -5.13 -2.29
CA LYS A 86 -0.74 -5.17 -0.90
C LYS A 86 0.46 -5.03 0.01
N ILE A 87 0.44 -4.06 0.92
CA ILE A 87 1.50 -3.82 1.91
C ILE A 87 0.97 -4.21 3.29
N ILE A 88 1.73 -5.03 4.00
CA ILE A 88 1.40 -5.53 5.33
C ILE A 88 2.07 -4.62 6.35
N ALA A 89 1.26 -3.88 7.10
CA ALA A 89 1.73 -3.06 8.20
C ALA A 89 2.20 -3.99 9.33
N ARG A 90 3.35 -3.68 9.94
CA ARG A 90 3.99 -4.56 10.93
C ARG A 90 3.01 -4.98 12.04
N PRO A 91 3.03 -6.26 12.44
CA PRO A 91 2.36 -6.66 13.67
C PRO A 91 3.03 -5.95 14.85
N TYR A 92 2.19 -5.46 15.78
CA TYR A 92 2.65 -5.13 17.12
C TYR A 92 3.04 -6.46 17.80
N ARG A 93 4.30 -6.57 18.25
CA ARG A 93 4.77 -7.69 19.08
C ARG A 93 4.62 -7.29 20.54
#